data_AF-A0A0F7CLE6-F1
#
_entry.id   AF-A0A0F7CLE6-F1
#
_cell.length_a   1.000
_cell.length_b   1.000
_cell.length_c   1.000
_cell.angle_alpha   90.00
_cell.angle_beta   90.00
_cell.angle_gamma   90.00
#
_symmetry.space_group_name_H-M   'P 1'
#
loop_
_entity.id
_entity.type
_entity.pdbx_description
1 polymer ?
#
loop_
_entity_poly.entity_id
_entity_poly.type
_entity_poly.pdbx_seq_one_letter_code
_entity_poly.pdbx_strand_id
1 'polypeptide(L)'
;MTLGSLIGVYSEEREQLQADKLLDYLSEKIGVLPHQRVLVVIDGDGFVEGLNFVFGIAKPNWGGIVFTERLKPDLYGSTNSVQLFRARLLKESLHELGHSFGLPHCSRNCVMRFSNSVYDVDSKPATFCAQCQIRLNLEAPGLLRAR
;
A
#
# COMPACT_ATOMS: atom_id res chain seq x y z
N MET A 1 -19.10 -0.01 -5.81
CA MET A 1 -19.54 -0.42 -4.45
C MET A 1 -20.97 0.03 -4.26
N THR A 2 -21.81 -0.79 -3.62
CA THR A 2 -23.12 -0.36 -3.14
C THR A 2 -22.98 0.21 -1.74
N LEU A 3 -23.92 1.05 -1.31
CA LEU A 3 -23.94 1.59 0.07
C LEU A 3 -23.92 0.46 1.11
N GLY A 4 -24.65 -0.65 0.84
CA GLY A 4 -24.66 -1.83 1.70
C GLY A 4 -23.29 -2.53 1.83
N SER A 5 -22.48 -2.56 0.76
CA SER A 5 -21.11 -3.10 0.86
C SER A 5 -20.16 -2.18 1.63
N LEU A 6 -20.41 -0.86 1.64
CA LEU A 6 -19.61 0.10 2.39
C LEU A 6 -19.83 -0.05 3.91
N ILE A 7 -21.07 -0.31 4.32
CA ILE A 7 -21.44 -0.51 5.74
C ILE A 7 -20.71 -1.71 6.34
N GLY A 8 -20.46 -2.77 5.57
CA GLY A 8 -19.80 -3.99 6.06
C GLY A 8 -18.29 -3.85 6.31
N VAL A 9 -17.66 -2.78 5.80
CA VAL A 9 -16.20 -2.56 5.89
C VAL A 9 -15.84 -1.26 6.60
N TYR A 10 -16.81 -0.45 7.00
CA TYR A 10 -16.57 0.81 7.71
C TYR A 10 -16.86 0.65 9.21
N SER A 11 -15.93 1.13 10.04
CA SER A 11 -16.10 1.21 11.48
C SER A 11 -16.49 2.64 11.85
N GLU A 12 -17.72 2.85 12.31
CA GLU A 12 -18.21 4.16 12.77
C GLU A 12 -17.45 4.65 14.01
N GLU A 13 -17.16 3.75 14.96
CA GLU A 13 -16.41 4.07 16.18
C GLU A 13 -15.02 4.65 15.88
N ARG A 14 -14.37 4.14 14.83
CA ARG A 14 -13.02 4.53 14.44
C ARG A 14 -13.00 5.61 13.35
N GLU A 15 -14.10 5.78 12.65
CA GLU A 15 -14.17 6.51 11.38
C GLU A 15 -13.16 5.98 10.33
N GLN A 16 -12.96 4.66 10.30
CA GLN A 16 -11.95 3.98 9.47
C GLN A 16 -12.52 2.80 8.67
N LEU A 17 -11.85 2.46 7.56
CA LEU A 17 -12.13 1.29 6.74
C LEU A 17 -11.33 0.07 7.24
N GLN A 18 -12.00 -1.07 7.43
CA GLN A 18 -11.38 -2.35 7.75
C GLN A 18 -10.74 -2.92 6.48
N ALA A 19 -9.42 -2.72 6.36
CA ALA A 19 -8.65 -2.84 5.14
C ALA A 19 -8.59 -4.27 4.59
N ASP A 20 -8.48 -5.27 5.46
CA ASP A 20 -8.50 -6.70 5.14
C ASP A 20 -9.85 -7.12 4.54
N LYS A 21 -10.97 -6.74 5.17
CA LYS A 21 -12.31 -7.02 4.61
C LYS A 21 -12.53 -6.34 3.26
N LEU A 22 -12.07 -5.10 3.12
CA LEU A 22 -12.17 -4.36 1.86
C LEU A 22 -11.30 -4.99 0.77
N LEU A 23 -10.08 -5.43 1.11
CA LEU A 23 -9.17 -6.13 0.21
C LEU A 23 -9.80 -7.43 -0.29
N ASP A 24 -10.37 -8.24 0.59
CA ASP A 24 -11.04 -9.47 0.21
C ASP A 24 -12.24 -9.21 -0.70
N TYR A 25 -13.12 -8.29 -0.32
CA TYR A 25 -14.27 -7.88 -1.13
C TYR A 25 -13.85 -7.43 -2.55
N LEU A 26 -12.85 -6.55 -2.66
CA LEU A 26 -12.39 -6.06 -3.96
C LEU A 26 -11.72 -7.17 -4.77
N SER A 27 -10.99 -8.08 -4.13
CA SER A 27 -10.32 -9.19 -4.81
C SER A 27 -11.28 -10.21 -5.42
N GLU A 28 -12.46 -10.37 -4.84
CA GLU A 28 -13.52 -11.23 -5.40
C GLU A 28 -14.24 -10.57 -6.58
N LYS A 29 -14.25 -9.24 -6.66
CA LYS A 29 -14.98 -8.48 -7.69
C LYS A 29 -14.10 -8.07 -8.87
N ILE A 30 -12.82 -7.83 -8.63
CA ILE A 30 -11.87 -7.37 -9.64
C ILE A 30 -10.90 -8.51 -9.93
N GLY A 31 -11.17 -9.25 -11.01
CA GLY A 31 -10.24 -10.25 -11.51
C GLY A 31 -8.99 -9.61 -12.10
N VAL A 32 -7.82 -10.20 -11.83
CA VAL A 32 -6.56 -9.84 -12.48
C VAL A 32 -5.99 -11.05 -13.22
N LEU A 33 -5.32 -10.81 -14.35
CA LEU A 33 -4.56 -11.85 -15.02
C LEU A 33 -3.28 -12.19 -14.23
N PRO A 34 -2.65 -13.36 -14.41
CA PRO A 34 -1.49 -13.78 -13.63
C PRO A 34 -0.33 -12.77 -13.56
N HIS A 35 -0.10 -12.02 -14.64
CA HIS A 35 0.97 -11.02 -14.75
C HIS A 35 0.51 -9.58 -14.47
N GLN A 36 -0.75 -9.39 -14.09
CA GLN A 36 -1.30 -8.09 -13.73
C GLN A 36 -1.35 -7.94 -12.22
N ARG A 37 -1.31 -6.68 -11.78
CA ARG A 37 -1.63 -6.30 -10.41
C ARG A 37 -2.57 -5.10 -10.46
N VAL A 38 -3.44 -5.00 -9.47
CA VAL A 38 -4.28 -3.82 -9.26
C VAL A 38 -3.79 -3.04 -8.04
N LEU A 39 -3.76 -1.73 -8.13
CA LEU A 39 -3.52 -0.86 -6.99
C LEU A 39 -4.75 0.04 -6.83
N VAL A 40 -5.38 -0.04 -5.67
CA VAL A 40 -6.54 0.77 -5.33
C VAL A 40 -6.08 1.88 -4.40
N VAL A 41 -6.34 3.13 -4.76
CA VAL A 41 -6.03 4.28 -3.93
C VAL A 41 -7.33 4.81 -3.34
N ILE A 42 -7.40 4.93 -2.02
CA ILE A 42 -8.60 5.34 -1.29
C ILE A 42 -8.31 6.61 -0.52
N ASP A 43 -9.14 7.62 -0.76
CA ASP A 43 -9.19 8.82 0.08
C ASP A 43 -9.96 8.54 1.36
N GLY A 44 -9.23 8.04 2.36
CA GLY A 44 -9.76 7.63 3.65
C GLY A 44 -8.67 6.99 4.51
N ASP A 45 -9.04 6.59 5.72
CA ASP A 45 -8.14 5.98 6.69
C ASP A 45 -8.47 4.49 6.84
N GLY A 46 -7.44 3.64 6.82
CA GLY A 46 -7.58 2.19 6.85
C GLY A 46 -7.00 1.59 8.13
N PHE A 47 -7.56 0.48 8.61
CA PHE A 47 -7.02 -0.29 9.73
C PHE A 47 -7.17 -1.79 9.50
N VAL A 48 -6.43 -2.59 10.27
CA VAL A 48 -6.66 -4.02 10.44
C VAL A 48 -6.75 -4.31 11.93
N GLU A 49 -7.39 -5.40 12.34
CA GLU A 49 -7.51 -5.74 13.76
C GLU A 49 -6.12 -5.85 14.42
N GLY A 50 -5.99 -5.25 15.60
CA GLY A 50 -4.73 -5.18 16.35
C GLY A 50 -3.82 -4.01 15.98
N LEU A 51 -4.11 -3.23 14.94
CA LEU A 51 -3.38 -2.01 14.58
C LEU A 51 -4.30 -0.78 14.65
N ASN A 52 -3.70 0.37 14.97
CA ASN A 52 -4.43 1.65 14.99
C ASN A 52 -4.78 2.14 13.59
N PHE A 53 -3.93 1.83 12.61
CA PHE A 53 -4.13 2.15 11.19
C PHE A 53 -3.13 1.36 10.33
N VAL A 54 -3.33 1.40 9.02
CA VAL A 54 -2.37 0.96 8.00
C VAL A 54 -2.29 2.00 6.89
N PHE A 55 -1.11 2.17 6.30
CA PHE A 55 -0.97 2.96 5.06
C PHE A 55 -1.49 2.21 3.85
N GLY A 56 -1.44 0.88 3.90
CA GLY A 56 -1.91 0.02 2.84
C GLY A 56 -1.99 -1.44 3.28
N ILE A 57 -2.51 -2.26 2.39
CA ILE A 57 -2.56 -3.71 2.54
C ILE A 57 -2.50 -4.36 1.16
N ALA A 58 -1.84 -5.51 1.05
CA ALA A 58 -1.69 -6.22 -0.20
C ALA A 58 -2.12 -7.69 -0.11
N LYS A 59 -2.58 -8.22 -1.25
CA LYS A 59 -2.89 -9.63 -1.45
C LYS A 59 -1.95 -10.19 -2.51
N PRO A 60 -1.19 -11.28 -2.21
CA PRO A 60 -0.34 -11.94 -3.18
C PRO A 60 -1.10 -12.29 -4.46
N ASN A 61 -0.47 -12.08 -5.61
CA ASN A 61 -1.02 -12.36 -6.95
C ASN A 61 -2.23 -11.52 -7.37
N TRP A 62 -2.70 -10.58 -6.55
CA TRP A 62 -3.80 -9.70 -6.89
C TRP A 62 -3.37 -8.23 -6.98
N GLY A 63 -2.82 -7.68 -5.90
CA GLY A 63 -2.64 -6.24 -5.81
C GLY A 63 -2.63 -5.72 -4.39
N GLY A 64 -2.94 -4.45 -4.21
CA GLY A 64 -3.08 -3.85 -2.90
C GLY A 64 -3.92 -2.57 -2.88
N ILE A 65 -4.15 -2.08 -1.67
CA ILE A 65 -4.87 -0.86 -1.37
C ILE A 65 -3.90 0.09 -0.67
N VAL A 66 -3.91 1.37 -1.02
CA VAL A 66 -3.21 2.43 -0.30
C VAL A 66 -4.23 3.48 0.16
N PHE A 67 -4.20 3.78 1.46
CA PHE A 67 -5.03 4.77 2.12
C PHE A 67 -4.28 6.10 2.21
N THR A 68 -4.89 7.19 1.76
CA THR A 68 -4.18 8.47 1.62
C THR A 68 -4.28 9.36 2.85
N GLU A 69 -5.21 9.13 3.77
CA GLU A 69 -5.50 10.06 4.88
C GLU A 69 -4.22 10.39 5.65
N ARG A 70 -3.52 9.36 6.13
CA ARG A 70 -2.28 9.50 6.91
C ARG A 70 -1.04 9.82 6.07
N LEU A 71 -1.18 9.98 4.75
CA LEU A 71 -0.10 10.47 3.89
C LEU A 71 -0.14 11.98 3.72
N LYS A 72 -1.27 12.63 4.03
CA LYS A 72 -1.51 14.07 3.89
C LYS A 72 -0.52 14.86 4.77
N PRO A 73 0.36 15.70 4.17
CA PRO A 73 1.31 16.52 4.92
C PRO A 73 0.69 17.43 5.98
N ASP A 74 -0.53 17.92 5.74
CA ASP A 74 -1.21 18.86 6.62
C ASP A 74 -1.53 18.26 8.01
N LEU A 75 -1.73 16.94 8.10
CA LEU A 75 -1.89 16.24 9.38
C LEU A 75 -0.64 16.28 10.27
N TYR A 76 0.51 16.63 9.69
CA TYR A 76 1.81 16.66 10.35
C TYR A 76 2.42 18.06 10.37
N GLY A 77 1.58 19.10 10.24
CA GLY A 77 2.01 20.50 10.33
C GLY A 77 2.86 21.00 9.15
N SER A 78 3.00 20.21 8.09
CA SER A 78 3.69 20.60 6.87
C SER A 78 2.68 21.14 5.87
N THR A 79 2.62 22.45 5.70
CA THR A 79 1.63 23.08 4.81
C THR A 79 1.89 22.71 3.34
N ASN A 80 0.90 22.06 2.73
CA ASN A 80 0.65 22.07 1.28
C ASN A 80 1.81 21.60 0.37
N SER A 81 2.58 20.61 0.80
CA SER A 81 3.59 19.98 -0.07
C SER A 81 2.98 18.84 -0.88
N VAL A 82 2.33 19.18 -2.00
CA VAL A 82 1.84 18.20 -2.99
C VAL A 82 2.94 17.20 -3.39
N GLN A 83 4.20 17.65 -3.42
CA GLN A 83 5.34 16.78 -3.73
C GLN A 83 5.65 15.78 -2.63
N LEU A 84 5.53 16.18 -1.36
CA LEU A 84 5.69 15.26 -0.23
C LEU A 84 4.57 14.22 -0.21
N PHE A 85 3.32 14.64 -0.43
CA PHE A 85 2.19 13.72 -0.56
C PHE A 85 2.42 12.70 -1.69
N ARG A 86 2.82 13.16 -2.89
CA ARG A 86 3.12 12.29 -4.03
C ARG A 86 4.27 11.33 -3.75
N ALA A 87 5.32 11.80 -3.07
CA ALA A 87 6.46 10.97 -2.69
C ALA A 87 6.04 9.86 -1.72
N ARG A 88 5.21 10.18 -0.72
CA ARG A 88 4.67 9.20 0.23
C ARG A 88 3.76 8.19 -0.45
N LEU A 89 2.82 8.66 -1.26
CA LEU A 89 1.92 7.82 -2.03
C LEU A 89 2.70 6.86 -2.95
N LEU A 90 3.73 7.33 -3.64
CA LEU A 90 4.58 6.50 -4.47
C LEU A 90 5.28 5.39 -3.65
N LYS A 91 5.85 5.73 -2.49
CA LYS A 91 6.56 4.77 -1.64
C LYS A 91 5.63 3.67 -1.14
N GLU A 92 4.46 4.02 -0.61
CA GLU A 92 3.51 3.03 -0.11
C GLU A 92 2.89 2.22 -1.27
N SER A 93 2.63 2.85 -2.42
CA SER A 93 2.20 2.13 -3.63
C SER A 93 3.21 1.06 -4.08
N LEU A 94 4.50 1.41 -4.11
CA LEU A 94 5.56 0.46 -4.46
C LEU A 94 5.72 -0.63 -3.40
N HIS A 95 5.52 -0.29 -2.13
CA HIS A 95 5.55 -1.24 -1.00
C HIS A 95 4.46 -2.31 -1.15
N GLU A 96 3.20 -1.88 -1.31
CA GLU A 96 2.07 -2.81 -1.46
C GLU A 96 2.15 -3.63 -2.75
N LEU A 97 2.58 -3.00 -3.86
CA LEU A 97 2.84 -3.75 -5.09
C LEU A 97 3.95 -4.79 -4.87
N GLY A 98 5.02 -4.44 -4.17
CA GLY A 98 6.08 -5.39 -3.81
C GLY A 98 5.55 -6.60 -3.05
N HIS A 99 4.69 -6.39 -2.06
CA HIS A 99 3.99 -7.48 -1.37
C HIS A 99 3.12 -8.33 -2.31
N SER A 100 2.38 -7.69 -3.22
CA SER A 100 1.57 -8.41 -4.21
C SER A 100 2.40 -9.28 -5.19
N PHE A 101 3.69 -8.98 -5.34
CA PHE A 101 4.67 -9.77 -6.09
C PHE A 101 5.50 -10.71 -5.19
N GLY A 102 5.11 -10.92 -3.93
CA GLY A 102 5.74 -11.91 -3.05
C GLY A 102 6.97 -11.41 -2.28
N LEU A 103 7.26 -10.10 -2.29
CA LEU A 103 8.32 -9.56 -1.45
C LEU A 103 7.85 -9.46 0.02
N PRO A 104 8.63 -9.96 0.99
CA PRO A 104 8.39 -9.67 2.40
C PRO A 104 8.97 -8.29 2.76
N HIS A 105 8.73 -7.86 4.01
CA HIS A 105 9.43 -6.71 4.57
C HIS A 105 10.95 -6.86 4.49
N CYS A 106 11.65 -5.72 4.35
CA CYS A 106 13.09 -5.65 4.21
C CYS A 106 13.70 -4.72 5.27
N SER A 107 14.84 -5.09 5.85
CA SER A 107 15.56 -4.26 6.83
C SER A 107 16.60 -3.31 6.21
N ARG A 108 16.83 -3.39 4.90
CA ARG A 108 17.82 -2.57 4.18
C ARG A 108 17.24 -1.19 3.79
N ASN A 109 18.08 -0.34 3.20
CA ASN A 109 17.62 0.89 2.53
C ASN A 109 16.78 0.54 1.29
N CYS A 110 15.47 0.33 1.50
CA CYS A 110 14.56 -0.26 0.53
C CYS A 110 13.13 0.25 0.75
N VAL A 111 12.36 0.37 -0.33
CA VAL A 111 10.92 0.71 -0.25
C VAL A 111 10.11 -0.35 0.52
N MET A 112 10.59 -1.60 0.54
CA MET A 112 9.99 -2.70 1.33
C MET A 112 10.25 -2.63 2.84
N ARG A 113 10.87 -1.55 3.34
CA ARG A 113 10.97 -1.34 4.80
C ARG A 113 9.59 -1.05 5.37
N PHE A 114 9.24 -1.76 6.44
CA PHE A 114 8.00 -1.55 7.17
C PHE A 114 7.95 -0.14 7.74
N SER A 115 6.77 0.50 7.67
CA SER A 115 6.54 1.85 8.14
C SER A 115 5.45 1.85 9.22
N ASN A 116 5.81 2.22 10.46
CA ASN A 116 4.82 2.41 11.54
C ASN A 116 4.30 3.85 11.59
N SER A 117 5.03 4.77 10.97
CA SER A 117 4.74 6.20 10.98
C SER A 117 5.06 6.85 9.64
N VAL A 118 4.55 8.05 9.42
CA VAL A 118 4.86 8.81 8.20
C VAL A 118 6.35 9.18 8.12
N TYR A 119 7.03 9.31 9.27
CA TYR A 119 8.48 9.55 9.32
C TYR A 119 9.27 8.33 8.82
N ASP A 120 8.76 7.12 9.02
CA ASP A 120 9.35 5.89 8.44
C ASP A 120 9.18 5.86 6.92
N VAL A 121 8.01 6.30 6.43
CA VAL A 121 7.75 6.49 4.99
C VAL A 121 8.70 7.54 4.41
N ASP A 122 8.86 8.67 5.09
CA ASP A 122 9.72 9.77 4.62
C ASP A 122 11.20 9.34 4.58
N SER A 123 11.64 8.54 5.55
CA SER A 123 13.02 8.08 5.67
C SER A 123 13.39 6.87 4.78
N LYS A 124 12.43 6.17 4.16
CA LYS A 124 12.72 5.06 3.23
C LYS A 124 12.80 5.55 1.78
N PRO A 125 13.58 4.92 0.89
CA PRO A 125 13.68 5.34 -0.50
C PRO A 125 12.47 4.84 -1.30
N ALA A 126 12.21 5.43 -2.45
CA ALA A 126 11.21 4.94 -3.42
C ALA A 126 11.80 3.87 -4.36
N THR A 127 12.79 3.10 -3.91
CA THR A 127 13.52 2.10 -4.72
C THR A 127 13.66 0.78 -3.99
N PHE A 128 13.58 -0.32 -4.74
CA PHE A 128 13.93 -1.65 -4.24
C PHE A 128 15.45 -1.78 -4.11
N CYS A 129 15.94 -2.35 -3.01
CA CYS A 129 17.35 -2.72 -2.89
C CYS A 129 17.70 -3.91 -3.81
N ALA A 130 19.00 -4.16 -4.04
CA ALA A 130 19.46 -5.24 -4.93
C ALA A 130 18.83 -6.61 -4.61
N GLN A 131 18.70 -6.96 -3.33
CA GLN A 131 18.09 -8.23 -2.92
C GLN A 131 16.59 -8.31 -3.29
N CYS A 132 15.85 -7.23 -3.07
CA CYS A 132 14.44 -7.16 -3.46
C CYS A 132 14.28 -7.14 -4.98
N GLN A 133 15.18 -6.50 -5.73
CA GLN A 133 15.16 -6.51 -7.20
C GLN A 133 15.39 -7.92 -7.75
N ILE A 134 16.37 -8.65 -7.21
CA ILE A 134 16.64 -10.05 -7.59
C ILE A 134 15.40 -10.90 -7.33
N ARG A 135 14.80 -10.79 -6.14
CA ARG A 135 13.59 -11.55 -5.82
C ARG A 135 12.42 -11.17 -6.73
N LEU A 136 12.22 -9.87 -6.98
CA LEU A 136 11.17 -9.41 -7.87
C LEU A 136 11.33 -9.95 -9.30
N ASN A 137 12.57 -10.05 -9.79
CA ASN A 137 12.85 -10.67 -11.10
C ASN A 137 12.61 -12.18 -11.12
N LEU A 138 12.74 -12.88 -9.99
CA LEU A 138 12.41 -14.30 -9.88
C LEU A 138 10.89 -14.52 -9.84
N GLU A 139 10.17 -13.70 -9.06
CA GLU A 139 8.72 -13.81 -8.88
C GLU A 139 7.93 -13.25 -10.09
N ALA A 140 8.45 -12.21 -10.74
CA ALA A 140 7.85 -11.53 -11.88
C ALA A 140 8.90 -11.18 -12.97
N PRO A 141 9.35 -12.18 -13.75
CA PRO A 141 10.34 -11.96 -14.81
C PRO A 141 9.94 -10.87 -15.80
N GLY A 142 10.87 -9.96 -16.11
CA GLY A 142 10.66 -8.88 -17.08
C GLY A 142 9.90 -7.65 -16.56
N LEU A 143 9.47 -7.65 -15.28
CA LEU A 143 8.83 -6.49 -14.65
C LEU A 143 9.82 -5.33 -14.49
N LEU A 144 11.03 -5.62 -14.00
CA LEU A 144 12.11 -4.65 -13.98
C LEU A 144 12.83 -4.69 -15.32
N ARG A 145 12.67 -3.63 -16.11
CA ARG A 145 13.49 -3.43 -17.31
C ARG A 145 14.84 -2.83 -16.88
N ALA A 146 15.94 -3.43 -17.33
CA ALA A 146 17.24 -2.78 -17.25
C ALA A 146 17.13 -1.44 -17.99
N ARG A 147 17.51 -0.35 -17.30
CA ARG A 147 17.66 0.96 -17.93
C ARG A 147 18.96 1.03 -18.67
#